data_AF-A0A4R8LRH6-F1
#
_entry.id   AF-A0A4R8LRH6-F1
#
_cell.length_a   1.000
_cell.length_b   1.000
_cell.length_c   1.000
_cell.angle_alpha   90.00
_cell.angle_beta   90.00
_cell.angle_gamma   90.00
#
_symmetry.space_group_name_H-M   'P 1'
#
loop_
_entity.id
_entity.type
_entity.pdbx_description
1 polymer ?
#
loop_
_entity_poly.entity_id
_entity_poly.type
_entity_poly.pdbx_seq_one_letter_code
_entity_poly.pdbx_strand_id
1 'polypeptide(L)'
;MHGVITESLHRRGHSHSALTHCEIASTLRKRKERMVELADAFIALPGGIGTIEEVMESWTMNQLQEIDKPLGLLNTANFFMPFMGFIDHMVEQRFLPFEHRESIAIHSDPNELIESLRRQPRIDVPKWI
;
A
#
# COMPACT_ATOMS: atom_id res chain seq x y z
N MET A 1 -2.65 2.27 19.06
CA MET A 1 -2.42 1.41 17.88
C MET A 1 -3.71 0.65 17.57
N HIS A 2 -4.21 0.75 16.34
CA HIS A 2 -5.44 0.10 15.88
C HIS A 2 -5.05 -1.06 14.95
N GLY A 3 -5.55 -2.27 15.19
CA GLY A 3 -5.39 -3.39 14.28
C GLY A 3 -6.72 -3.86 13.67
N VAL A 4 -6.71 -4.26 12.41
CA VAL A 4 -7.85 -4.93 11.76
C VAL A 4 -7.40 -6.34 11.35
N ILE A 5 -8.10 -7.37 11.82
CA ILE A 5 -7.75 -8.78 11.61
C ILE A 5 -8.94 -9.56 11.07
N THR A 6 -8.70 -10.62 10.30
CA THR A 6 -9.79 -11.52 9.91
C THR A 6 -10.18 -12.45 11.05
N GLU A 7 -11.43 -12.87 11.08
CA GLU A 7 -11.91 -13.85 12.06
C GLU A 7 -11.09 -15.16 12.05
N SER A 8 -10.70 -15.63 10.86
CA SER A 8 -9.86 -16.83 10.71
C SER A 8 -8.50 -16.69 11.41
N LEU A 9 -7.82 -15.54 11.23
CA LEU A 9 -6.53 -15.29 11.87
C LEU A 9 -6.68 -15.02 13.37
N HIS A 10 -7.75 -14.35 13.79
CA HIS A 10 -8.07 -14.14 15.19
C HIS A 10 -8.27 -15.46 15.95
N ARG A 11 -9.08 -16.37 15.40
CA ARG A 11 -9.31 -17.71 16.00
C ARG A 11 -8.04 -18.56 16.11
N ARG A 12 -7.04 -18.30 15.24
CA ARG A 12 -5.72 -18.96 15.28
C ARG A 12 -4.75 -18.31 16.29
N GLY A 13 -5.17 -17.28 17.02
CA GLY A 13 -4.35 -16.61 18.03
C GLY A 13 -3.35 -15.60 17.46
N HIS A 14 -3.49 -15.16 16.20
CA HIS A 14 -2.59 -14.19 15.59
C HIS A 14 -2.91 -12.72 15.96
N SER A 15 -3.78 -12.49 16.94
CA SER A 15 -4.08 -11.13 17.42
C SER A 15 -3.00 -10.65 18.35
N HIS A 16 -2.58 -9.39 18.19
CA HIS A 16 -1.56 -8.78 19.02
C HIS A 16 -2.18 -8.21 20.30
N SER A 17 -1.73 -8.65 21.47
CA SER A 17 -2.33 -8.31 22.77
C SER A 17 -2.13 -6.85 23.19
N ALA A 18 -1.09 -6.18 22.69
CA ALA A 18 -0.79 -4.79 23.04
C ALA A 18 -1.54 -3.73 22.18
N LEU A 19 -2.51 -4.13 21.37
CA LEU A 19 -3.30 -3.18 20.57
C LEU A 19 -4.24 -2.37 21.47
N THR A 20 -4.40 -1.08 21.15
CA THR A 20 -5.39 -0.21 21.81
C THR A 20 -6.82 -0.56 21.36
N HIS A 21 -6.96 -0.94 20.10
CA HIS A 21 -8.22 -1.38 19.52
C HIS A 21 -7.97 -2.46 18.48
N CYS A 22 -8.86 -3.46 18.40
CA CYS A 22 -8.78 -4.55 17.43
C CYS A 22 -10.16 -4.81 16.83
N GLU A 23 -10.33 -4.49 15.54
CA GLU A 23 -11.53 -4.80 14.77
C GLU A 23 -11.38 -6.18 14.10
N ILE A 24 -12.40 -7.04 14.25
CA ILE A 24 -12.45 -8.36 13.61
C ILE A 24 -13.36 -8.30 12.39
N ALA A 25 -12.78 -8.46 11.21
CA ALA A 25 -13.50 -8.51 9.94
C ALA A 25 -13.87 -9.96 9.56
N SER A 26 -15.04 -10.13 8.96
CA SER A 26 -15.55 -11.45 8.53
C SER A 26 -14.79 -12.05 7.35
N THR A 27 -14.18 -11.22 6.50
CA THR A 27 -13.43 -11.67 5.31
C THR A 27 -12.16 -10.85 5.11
N LEU A 28 -11.22 -11.36 4.29
CA LEU A 28 -10.03 -10.61 3.89
C LEU A 28 -10.39 -9.31 3.16
N ARG A 29 -11.39 -9.35 2.26
CA ARG A 29 -11.85 -8.16 1.56
C ARG A 29 -12.37 -7.10 2.52
N LYS A 30 -13.25 -7.48 3.47
CA LYS A 30 -13.76 -6.57 4.50
C LYS A 30 -12.66 -6.01 5.41
N ARG A 31 -11.63 -6.82 5.70
CA ARG A 31 -10.44 -6.34 6.43
C ARG A 31 -9.72 -5.23 5.67
N LYS A 32 -9.47 -5.43 4.37
CA LYS A 32 -8.75 -4.46 3.52
C LYS A 32 -9.57 -3.19 3.32
N GLU A 33 -10.87 -3.31 3.00
CA GLU A 33 -11.81 -2.18 2.94
C GLU A 33 -11.73 -1.34 4.21
N ARG A 34 -11.77 -1.99 5.37
CA ARG A 34 -11.72 -1.28 6.65
C ARG A 34 -10.37 -0.60 6.91
N MET A 35 -9.27 -1.26 6.55
CA MET A 35 -7.93 -0.66 6.63
C MET A 35 -7.84 0.59 5.73
N VAL A 36 -8.43 0.53 4.53
CA VAL A 36 -8.49 1.67 3.61
C VAL A 36 -9.31 2.80 4.21
N GLU A 37 -10.49 2.54 4.77
CA GLU A 37 -11.33 3.57 5.41
C GLU A 37 -10.59 4.31 6.55
N LEU A 38 -9.83 3.57 7.36
CA LEU A 38 -9.12 4.09 8.53
C LEU A 38 -7.83 4.85 8.20
N ALA A 39 -7.20 4.57 7.07
CA ALA A 39 -5.88 5.09 6.74
C ALA A 39 -5.97 6.47 6.06
N ASP A 40 -5.03 7.37 6.37
CA ASP A 40 -4.80 8.59 5.59
C ASP A 40 -3.71 8.38 4.51
N ALA A 41 -2.82 7.43 4.74
CA ALA A 41 -1.74 7.03 3.84
C ALA A 41 -1.35 5.57 4.11
N PHE A 42 -0.68 4.95 3.14
CA PHE A 42 -0.22 3.57 3.21
C PHE A 42 1.30 3.50 3.15
N ILE A 43 1.89 2.65 3.98
CA ILE A 43 3.32 2.32 3.93
C ILE A 43 3.47 0.80 3.95
N ALA A 44 4.19 0.26 2.97
CA ALA A 44 4.60 -1.13 2.99
C ALA A 44 6.05 -1.26 3.48
N LEU A 45 6.23 -2.18 4.42
CA LEU A 45 7.54 -2.68 4.84
C LEU A 45 7.85 -3.97 4.05
N PRO A 46 9.12 -4.45 4.05
CA PRO A 46 9.45 -5.74 3.46
C PRO A 46 8.52 -6.85 3.96
N GLY A 47 7.98 -7.61 3.01
CA GLY A 47 6.96 -8.62 3.27
C GLY A 47 6.77 -9.56 2.10
N GLY A 48 5.91 -10.57 2.30
CA GLY A 48 5.61 -11.57 1.29
C GLY A 48 4.50 -11.15 0.33
N ILE A 49 3.90 -12.14 -0.33
CA ILE A 49 2.82 -11.96 -1.32
C ILE A 49 1.65 -11.14 -0.77
N GLY A 50 1.26 -11.34 0.49
CA GLY A 50 0.16 -10.59 1.10
C GLY A 50 0.44 -9.08 1.15
N THR A 51 1.67 -8.68 1.46
CA THR A 51 2.06 -7.26 1.49
C THR A 51 2.02 -6.66 0.09
N ILE A 52 2.54 -7.37 -0.92
CA ILE A 52 2.51 -6.90 -2.30
C ILE A 52 1.08 -6.81 -2.82
N GLU A 53 0.21 -7.76 -2.45
CA GLU A 53 -1.21 -7.75 -2.83
C GLU A 53 -1.94 -6.51 -2.28
N GLU A 54 -1.75 -6.19 -0.99
CA GLU A 54 -2.34 -5.00 -0.36
C GLU A 54 -1.80 -3.69 -0.97
N VAL A 55 -0.52 -3.65 -1.35
CA VAL A 55 0.09 -2.51 -2.08
C VAL A 55 -0.54 -2.34 -3.46
N MET A 56 -0.60 -3.41 -4.25
CA MET A 56 -1.13 -3.37 -5.62
C MET A 56 -2.61 -2.99 -5.65
N GLU A 57 -3.41 -3.47 -4.69
CA GLU A 57 -4.81 -3.09 -4.57
C GLU A 57 -4.96 -1.60 -4.24
N SER A 58 -4.22 -1.09 -3.24
CA SER A 58 -4.25 0.33 -2.86
C SER A 58 -3.78 1.25 -3.99
N TRP A 59 -2.73 0.84 -4.71
CA TRP A 59 -2.23 1.58 -5.88
C TRP A 59 -3.26 1.59 -7.02
N THR A 60 -3.93 0.46 -7.26
CA THR A 60 -4.99 0.35 -8.29
C THR A 60 -6.19 1.23 -7.93
N MET A 61 -6.62 1.27 -6.67
CA MET A 61 -7.71 2.14 -6.22
C MET A 61 -7.37 3.63 -6.42
N ASN A 62 -6.13 4.05 -6.12
CA ASN A 62 -5.66 5.41 -6.45
C ASN A 62 -5.68 5.66 -7.96
N GLN A 63 -5.20 4.71 -8.78
CA GLN A 63 -5.21 4.83 -10.24
C GLN A 63 -6.63 4.96 -10.81
N LEU A 64 -7.61 4.31 -10.18
CA LEU A 64 -9.04 4.40 -10.55
C LEU A 64 -9.76 5.59 -9.89
N GLN A 65 -9.05 6.41 -9.12
CA GLN A 65 -9.60 7.55 -8.36
C GLN A 65 -10.70 7.15 -7.37
N GLU A 66 -10.74 5.89 -6.94
CA GLU A 66 -11.66 5.40 -5.91
C GLU A 66 -11.25 5.88 -4.52
N ILE A 67 -9.94 6.07 -4.32
CA ILE A 67 -9.35 6.73 -3.16
C ILE A 67 -8.30 7.74 -3.63
N ASP A 68 -7.92 8.63 -2.72
CA ASP A 68 -6.86 9.61 -2.91
C ASP A 68 -5.97 9.63 -1.66
N LYS A 69 -5.12 8.60 -1.54
CA LYS A 69 -4.34 8.34 -0.33
C LYS A 69 -2.88 8.02 -0.70
N PRO A 70 -1.89 8.78 -0.22
CA PRO A 70 -0.49 8.53 -0.53
C PRO A 70 -0.05 7.09 -0.20
N LEU A 71 0.79 6.51 -1.05
CA LEU A 71 1.31 5.15 -0.91
C LEU A 71 2.83 5.18 -0.98
N GLY A 72 3.48 4.48 -0.05
CA GLY A 72 4.94 4.46 0.07
C GLY A 72 5.52 3.08 0.36
N LEU A 73 6.75 2.87 -0.08
CA LEU A 73 7.56 1.68 0.17
C LEU A 73 8.77 2.05 1.03
N LEU A 74 8.91 1.43 2.20
CA LEU A 74 10.11 1.57 3.02
C LEU A 74 11.17 0.54 2.56
N ASN A 75 12.09 0.99 1.72
CA ASN A 75 13.06 0.15 1.01
C ASN A 75 14.33 -0.14 1.82
N THR A 76 14.19 -0.94 2.87
CA THR A 76 15.35 -1.40 3.64
C THR A 76 16.12 -2.48 2.86
N ALA A 77 17.46 -2.39 2.89
CA ALA A 77 18.37 -3.32 2.20
C ALA A 77 18.05 -3.56 0.71
N ASN A 78 17.49 -2.55 0.02
CA ASN A 78 17.08 -2.64 -1.39
C ASN A 78 16.03 -3.72 -1.71
N PHE A 79 15.24 -4.13 -0.71
CA PHE A 79 14.22 -5.18 -0.86
C PHE A 79 13.25 -4.93 -2.02
N PHE A 80 12.78 -3.69 -2.21
CA PHE A 80 11.79 -3.35 -3.23
C PHE A 80 12.39 -3.07 -4.61
N MET A 81 13.72 -3.04 -4.76
CA MET A 81 14.35 -2.70 -6.04
C MET A 81 13.94 -3.64 -7.20
N PRO A 82 13.92 -4.97 -7.04
CA PRO A 82 13.47 -5.86 -8.12
C PRO A 82 11.99 -5.67 -8.46
N PHE A 83 11.16 -5.39 -7.44
CA PHE A 83 9.74 -5.12 -7.63
C PHE A 83 9.52 -3.83 -8.44
N MET A 84 10.21 -2.74 -8.08
CA MET A 84 10.12 -1.49 -8.83
C MET A 84 10.66 -1.62 -10.25
N GLY A 85 11.72 -2.42 -10.47
CA GLY A 85 12.19 -2.73 -11.82
C GLY A 85 11.15 -3.46 -12.68
N PHE A 86 10.29 -4.29 -12.08
CA PHE A 86 9.15 -4.87 -12.79
C PHE A 86 8.08 -3.83 -13.13
N ILE A 87 7.81 -2.88 -12.24
CA ILE A 87 6.89 -1.77 -12.53
C ILE A 87 7.46 -0.86 -13.64
N ASP A 88 8.77 -0.57 -13.61
CA ASP A 88 9.45 0.18 -14.68
C ASP A 88 9.28 -0.53 -16.03
N HIS A 89 9.42 -1.87 -16.05
CA HIS A 89 9.17 -2.66 -17.25
C HIS A 89 7.72 -2.54 -17.76
N MET A 90 6.71 -2.46 -16.86
CA MET A 90 5.33 -2.21 -17.29
C MET A 90 5.18 -0.84 -17.97
N VAL A 91 5.89 0.18 -17.48
CA VAL A 91 5.89 1.52 -18.11
C VAL A 91 6.52 1.45 -19.49
N GLU A 92 7.69 0.82 -19.61
CA GLU A 92 8.37 0.63 -20.90
C GLU A 92 7.49 -0.08 -21.94
N GLN A 93 6.74 -1.10 -21.50
CA GLN A 93 5.82 -1.86 -22.35
C GLN A 93 4.44 -1.20 -22.51
N ARG A 94 4.24 0.02 -21.98
CA ARG A 94 2.99 0.80 -22.05
C ARG A 94 1.79 0.12 -21.39
N PHE A 95 2.02 -0.73 -20.40
CA PHE A 95 0.96 -1.28 -19.53
C PHE A 95 0.67 -0.39 -18.30
N LEU A 96 1.53 0.60 -18.02
CA LEU A 96 1.34 1.56 -16.94
C LEU A 96 1.80 2.96 -17.39
N PRO A 97 0.97 4.00 -17.27
CA PRO A 97 1.43 5.38 -17.44
C PRO A 97 2.54 5.74 -16.45
N PHE A 98 3.53 6.51 -16.90
CA PHE A 98 4.70 6.89 -16.11
C PHE A 98 4.31 7.65 -14.83
N GLU A 99 3.27 8.47 -14.90
CA GLU A 99 2.77 9.26 -13.78
C GLU A 99 2.22 8.40 -12.65
N HIS A 100 1.64 7.23 -12.97
CA HIS A 100 1.23 6.27 -11.93
C HIS A 100 2.44 5.55 -11.32
N ARG A 101 3.50 5.30 -12.08
CA ARG A 101 4.76 4.80 -11.54
C ARG A 101 5.43 5.81 -10.59
N GLU A 102 5.33 7.11 -10.89
CA GLU A 102 5.81 8.18 -10.00
C GLU A 102 4.85 8.47 -8.82
N SER A 103 3.67 7.86 -8.81
CA SER A 103 2.66 8.04 -7.75
C SER A 103 2.92 7.19 -6.50
N ILE A 104 4.03 6.47 -6.41
CA ILE A 104 4.42 5.74 -5.21
C ILE A 104 5.76 6.27 -4.70
N ALA A 105 5.83 6.61 -3.42
CA ALA A 105 7.08 7.04 -2.80
C ALA A 105 7.94 5.82 -2.44
N ILE A 106 9.26 5.90 -2.62
CA ILE A 106 10.18 4.84 -2.19
C ILE A 106 11.42 5.46 -1.54
N HIS A 107 11.64 5.16 -0.27
CA HIS A 107 12.79 5.65 0.50
C HIS A 107 13.29 4.57 1.45
N SER A 108 14.60 4.55 1.73
CA SER A 108 15.18 3.69 2.77
C SER A 108 15.10 4.32 4.17
N ASP A 109 15.04 5.66 4.25
CA ASP A 109 14.85 6.39 5.49
C ASP A 109 13.34 6.63 5.79
N PRO A 110 12.85 6.27 6.99
CA PRO A 110 11.45 6.47 7.34
C PRO A 110 10.99 7.94 7.39
N ASN A 111 11.87 8.87 7.79
CA ASN A 111 11.50 10.29 7.88
C ASN A 111 11.37 10.88 6.49
N GLU A 112 12.30 10.57 5.59
CA GLU A 112 12.19 10.96 4.18
C GLU A 112 10.91 10.41 3.54
N LEU A 113 10.57 9.15 3.81
CA LEU A 113 9.34 8.54 3.31
C LEU A 113 8.10 9.29 3.78
N ILE A 114 7.99 9.54 5.10
CA ILE A 114 6.85 10.26 5.68
C ILE A 114 6.74 11.68 5.10
N GLU A 115 7.87 12.36 4.95
CA GLU A 115 7.93 13.70 4.37
C GLU A 115 7.52 13.71 2.89
N SER A 116 7.90 12.69 2.12
CA SER A 116 7.44 12.52 0.74
C SER A 116 5.94 12.32 0.66
N LEU A 117 5.37 11.43 1.50
CA LEU A 117 3.93 11.15 1.52
C LEU A 117 3.09 12.38 1.87
N ARG A 118 3.59 13.25 2.76
CA ARG A 118 2.91 14.52 3.11
C ARG A 118 2.86 15.53 1.96
N ARG A 119 3.85 15.49 1.06
CA ARG A 119 3.99 16.42 -0.07
C ARG A 119 3.44 15.87 -1.38
N GLN A 120 3.04 14.60 -1.40
CA GLN A 120 2.76 13.90 -2.64
C GLN A 120 1.59 14.56 -3.38
N PRO A 121 1.78 15.01 -4.64
CA PRO A 121 0.71 15.60 -5.42
C PRO A 121 -0.28 14.54 -5.89
N ARG A 122 -1.52 14.96 -6.12
CA ARG A 122 -2.55 14.12 -6.75
C ARG A 122 -2.16 13.83 -8.20
N ILE A 123 -2.33 12.59 -8.62
CA ILE A 123 -2.14 12.17 -10.02
C ILE A 123 -3.52 12.07 -10.67
N ASP A 124 -3.75 12.87 -11.72
CA ASP A 124 -5.04 12.95 -12.44
C ASP A 124 -4.92 12.45 -13.89
N VAL A 125 -4.04 11.47 -14.10
CA VAL A 125 -3.84 10.86 -15.42
C VAL A 125 -4.80 9.67 -15.56
N PRO A 126 -5.57 9.56 -16.67
CA PRO A 126 -6.42 8.40 -16.91
C PRO A 126 -5.63 7.10 -16.99
N LYS A 127 -6.19 6.01 -16.44
CA LYS A 127 -5.60 4.66 -16.49
C LYS A 127 -5.39 4.14 -17.91
N TRP A 128 -6.27 4.52 -18.84
CA TRP A 128 -6.24 4.09 -20.23
C TRP A 128 -5.97 5.29 -21.14
N ILE A 129 -4.91 5.18 -21.95
CA ILE A 129 -4.60 6.08 -23.07
C ILE A 129 -5.22 5.51 -24.33
#